data_AF-A0A2M8QA63-F1
#
_entry.id   AF-A0A2M8QA63-F1
#
_cell.length_a   1.000
_cell.length_b   1.000
_cell.length_c   1.000
_cell.angle_alpha   90.00
_cell.angle_beta   90.00
_cell.angle_gamma   90.00
#
_symmetry.space_group_name_H-M   'P 1'
#
loop_
_entity.id
_entity.type
_entity.pdbx_description
1 polymer ?
#
loop_
_entity_poly.entity_id
_entity_poly.type
_entity_poly.pdbx_seq_one_letter_code
_entity_poly.pdbx_strand_id
1 'polypeptide(L)'
;LSWSAATNAQRYTVCVGTLPGLCDVMNHVEVLAPATSLTLTNAQAGRTYWWQVWAYNGGQFLLADSGQWWAFTTANNAGSGPGGGPAEFQKVAPISGTLVGNTPLLSWTASSGAVGYFVCVGRSWGLCDVVNNAATAGLSHAPNGLAPGTYWWQVTAVDAEGDTTQADGGTRWQFIVVNNLLGGSLDNVDTRKEVTPTQVRIGDLVTYTIVLSNSGGMSVTVRVSDTLVTALTLVGATPGYAQSGQTVVWENVLVPAGSTTALTITAQVNTNALSNPTVNNGVVISSYADGEPPLVRDADPVNVEVYRAFLPIVQKPLSAAFLPVVIRP
;
A
#
# COMPACT_ATOMS: atom_id res chain seq x y z
N LEU A 1 -42.19 0.80 -3.72
CA LEU A 1 -41.57 2.14 -3.84
C LEU A 1 -42.53 3.14 -3.22
N SER A 2 -42.03 4.10 -2.45
CA SER A 2 -42.86 5.10 -1.76
C SER A 2 -42.14 6.43 -1.67
N TRP A 3 -42.89 7.53 -1.80
CA TRP A 3 -42.37 8.90 -1.76
C TRP A 3 -43.27 9.81 -0.93
N SER A 4 -42.78 11.01 -0.62
CA SER A 4 -43.57 12.06 0.03
C SER A 4 -44.48 12.78 -0.96
N ALA A 5 -45.64 13.25 -0.50
CA ALA A 5 -46.55 14.01 -1.35
C ALA A 5 -45.95 15.38 -1.69
N ALA A 6 -45.96 15.74 -2.97
CA ALA A 6 -45.62 17.09 -3.42
C ALA A 6 -46.85 18.01 -3.38
N THR A 7 -46.67 19.24 -2.91
CA THR A 7 -47.75 20.23 -2.82
C THR A 7 -48.32 20.53 -4.20
N ASN A 8 -49.65 20.50 -4.34
CA ASN A 8 -50.39 20.72 -5.59
C ASN A 8 -50.13 19.69 -6.71
N ALA A 9 -49.48 18.56 -6.42
CA ALA A 9 -49.33 17.50 -7.41
C ALA A 9 -50.69 16.85 -7.71
N GLN A 10 -51.02 16.75 -8.99
CA GLN A 10 -52.24 16.10 -9.50
C GLN A 10 -51.98 14.64 -9.86
N ARG A 11 -50.77 14.33 -10.32
CA ARG A 11 -50.32 12.96 -10.65
C ARG A 11 -48.81 12.85 -10.49
N TYR A 12 -48.34 11.61 -10.46
CA TYR A 12 -46.93 11.26 -10.49
C TYR A 12 -46.66 10.33 -11.68
N THR A 13 -45.42 10.31 -12.17
CA THR A 13 -44.91 9.19 -12.97
C THR A 13 -43.69 8.60 -12.31
N VAL A 14 -43.60 7.28 -12.27
CA VAL A 14 -42.48 6.55 -11.69
C VAL A 14 -41.71 5.86 -12.81
N CYS A 15 -40.39 6.05 -12.84
CA CYS A 15 -39.50 5.28 -13.69
C CYS A 15 -38.62 4.37 -12.83
N VAL A 16 -38.44 3.13 -13.28
CA VAL A 16 -37.52 2.14 -12.72
C VAL A 16 -36.66 1.59 -13.85
N GLY A 17 -35.36 1.49 -13.65
CA GLY A 17 -34.44 0.92 -14.62
C GLY A 17 -33.29 0.15 -13.99
N THR A 18 -32.56 -0.58 -14.83
CA THR A 18 -31.35 -1.32 -14.45
C THR A 18 -30.12 -0.40 -14.33
N LEU A 19 -30.20 0.81 -14.88
CA LEU A 19 -29.26 1.91 -14.72
C LEU A 19 -30.02 3.23 -14.46
N PRO A 20 -29.39 4.25 -13.83
CA PRO A 20 -29.99 5.57 -13.69
C PRO A 20 -30.39 6.13 -15.06
N GLY A 21 -31.63 6.59 -15.20
CA GLY A 21 -32.11 7.21 -16.45
C GLY A 21 -32.68 6.25 -17.50
N LEU A 22 -32.51 4.93 -17.35
CA LEU A 22 -32.79 4.00 -18.45
C LEU A 22 -34.28 3.64 -18.60
N CYS A 23 -35.04 3.63 -17.51
CA CYS A 23 -36.49 3.35 -17.49
C CYS A 23 -36.92 2.05 -18.20
N ASP A 24 -36.04 1.06 -18.27
CA ASP A 24 -36.22 -0.22 -18.98
C ASP A 24 -37.08 -1.24 -18.22
N VAL A 25 -37.32 -1.02 -16.92
CA VAL A 25 -38.11 -1.93 -16.07
C VAL A 25 -39.53 -1.40 -15.87
N MET A 26 -39.65 -0.11 -15.55
CA MET A 26 -40.91 0.63 -15.58
C MET A 26 -40.68 1.95 -16.29
N ASN A 27 -41.41 2.17 -17.37
CA ASN A 27 -41.29 3.36 -18.17
C ASN A 27 -42.40 4.37 -17.84
N HIS A 28 -42.09 5.34 -16.97
CA HIS A 28 -42.98 6.45 -16.60
C HIS A 28 -44.42 6.02 -16.25
N VAL A 29 -44.56 5.00 -15.40
CA VAL A 29 -45.86 4.49 -14.95
C VAL A 29 -46.59 5.57 -14.15
N GLU A 30 -47.82 5.87 -14.54
CA GLU A 30 -48.62 6.93 -13.93
C GLU A 30 -49.27 6.48 -12.62
N VAL A 31 -49.26 7.38 -11.62
CA VAL A 31 -49.92 7.21 -10.31
C VAL A 31 -50.67 8.50 -9.98
N LEU A 32 -51.99 8.44 -9.87
CA LEU A 32 -52.81 9.62 -9.59
C LEU A 32 -52.72 10.03 -8.11
N ALA A 33 -52.65 11.34 -7.83
CA ALA A 33 -52.72 11.83 -6.46
C ALA A 33 -54.09 11.49 -5.83
N PRO A 34 -54.17 11.20 -4.52
CA PRO A 34 -53.13 11.39 -3.50
C PRO A 34 -52.22 10.18 -3.27
N ALA A 35 -52.24 9.14 -4.13
CA ALA A 35 -51.39 7.98 -3.93
C ALA A 35 -49.90 8.35 -4.10
N THR A 36 -49.06 7.90 -3.17
CA THR A 36 -47.61 8.15 -3.16
C THR A 36 -46.78 6.87 -3.05
N SER A 37 -47.32 5.76 -3.52
CA SER A 37 -46.64 4.48 -3.57
C SER A 37 -46.98 3.72 -4.85
N LEU A 38 -46.03 2.89 -5.28
CA LEU A 38 -46.17 1.98 -6.40
C LEU A 38 -45.44 0.67 -6.07
N THR A 39 -46.11 -0.45 -6.35
CA THR A 39 -45.53 -1.78 -6.20
C THR A 39 -44.82 -2.18 -7.49
N LEU A 40 -43.55 -2.57 -7.37
CA LEU A 40 -42.83 -3.21 -8.46
C LEU A 40 -43.13 -4.70 -8.46
N THR A 41 -43.81 -5.16 -9.50
CA THR A 41 -44.10 -6.58 -9.74
C THR A 41 -43.00 -7.20 -10.60
N ASN A 42 -42.73 -8.49 -10.40
CA ASN A 42 -41.75 -9.27 -11.17
C ASN A 42 -40.31 -8.73 -11.16
N ALA A 43 -39.91 -8.06 -10.07
CA ALA A 43 -38.51 -7.70 -9.88
C ALA A 43 -37.67 -8.98 -9.76
N GLN A 44 -36.62 -9.09 -10.56
CA GLN A 44 -35.65 -10.17 -10.41
C GLN A 44 -35.00 -10.10 -9.03
N ALA A 45 -34.79 -11.26 -8.41
CA ALA A 45 -34.11 -11.39 -7.12
C ALA A 45 -32.63 -10.97 -7.23
N GLY A 46 -32.05 -10.49 -6.13
CA GLY A 46 -30.63 -10.12 -6.06
C GLY A 46 -30.18 -9.02 -7.04
N ARG A 47 -31.12 -8.23 -7.60
CA ARG A 47 -30.84 -7.24 -8.63
C ARG A 47 -31.02 -5.82 -8.10
N THR A 48 -30.03 -4.97 -8.37
CA THR A 48 -30.10 -3.54 -8.07
C THR A 48 -30.90 -2.83 -9.16
N TYR A 49 -31.85 -2.01 -8.74
CA TYR A 49 -32.65 -1.15 -9.60
C TYR A 49 -32.50 0.31 -9.18
N TRP A 50 -32.57 1.20 -10.16
CA TRP A 50 -32.56 2.64 -9.99
C TRP A 50 -33.94 3.20 -10.30
N TRP A 51 -34.45 4.12 -9.49
CA TRP A 51 -35.78 4.67 -9.68
C TRP A 51 -35.83 6.17 -9.37
N GLN A 52 -36.81 6.83 -9.99
CA GLN A 52 -37.07 8.26 -9.86
C GLN A 52 -38.57 8.53 -10.00
N VAL A 53 -39.05 9.61 -9.40
CA VAL A 53 -40.45 10.05 -9.43
C VAL A 53 -40.54 11.48 -9.94
N TRP A 54 -41.50 11.72 -10.84
CA TRP A 54 -41.89 13.03 -11.32
C TRP A 54 -43.24 13.37 -10.71
N ALA A 55 -43.35 14.54 -10.07
CA ALA A 55 -44.61 15.10 -9.61
C ALA A 55 -45.12 16.12 -10.65
N TYR A 56 -46.35 15.96 -11.13
CA TYR A 56 -46.96 16.82 -12.13
C TYR A 56 -48.09 17.67 -11.56
N ASN A 57 -48.16 18.92 -12.01
CA ASN A 57 -49.32 19.79 -11.86
C ASN A 57 -49.62 20.40 -13.25
N GLY A 58 -50.64 19.88 -13.93
CA GLY A 58 -50.86 20.14 -15.34
C GLY A 58 -49.66 19.71 -16.20
N GLY A 59 -49.17 20.62 -17.05
CA GLY A 59 -48.02 20.40 -17.93
C GLY A 59 -46.64 20.59 -17.29
N GLN A 60 -46.59 21.05 -16.04
CA GLN A 60 -45.33 21.25 -15.31
C GLN A 60 -44.99 20.04 -14.46
N PHE A 61 -43.69 19.79 -14.25
CA PHE A 61 -43.22 18.74 -13.36
C PHE A 61 -42.00 19.15 -12.56
N LEU A 62 -41.80 18.45 -11.44
CA LEU A 62 -40.55 18.42 -10.67
C LEU A 62 -40.13 16.98 -10.43
N LEU A 63 -38.82 16.74 -10.37
CA LEU A 63 -38.29 15.46 -9.93
C LEU A 63 -38.16 15.44 -8.40
N ALA A 64 -38.34 14.28 -7.80
CA ALA A 64 -37.99 14.08 -6.40
C ALA A 64 -36.48 14.30 -6.17
N ASP A 65 -36.13 14.74 -4.98
CA ASP A 65 -34.73 14.92 -4.52
C ASP A 65 -33.83 15.69 -5.50
N SER A 66 -34.37 16.73 -6.14
CA SER A 66 -33.67 17.54 -7.15
C SER A 66 -33.08 16.73 -8.31
N GLY A 67 -33.68 15.58 -8.65
CA GLY A 67 -33.26 14.72 -9.75
C GLY A 67 -32.26 13.62 -9.36
N GLN A 68 -31.92 13.47 -8.09
CA GLN A 68 -31.07 12.37 -7.62
C GLN A 68 -31.79 11.03 -7.75
N TRP A 69 -31.16 10.06 -8.44
CA TRP A 69 -31.69 8.70 -8.56
C TRP A 69 -31.43 7.89 -7.30
N TRP A 70 -32.45 7.16 -6.85
CA TRP A 70 -32.34 6.26 -5.71
C TRP A 70 -32.15 4.83 -6.20
N ALA A 71 -31.35 4.05 -5.47
CA ALA A 71 -31.11 2.64 -5.76
C ALA A 71 -31.68 1.76 -4.64
N PHE A 72 -32.17 0.58 -5.00
CA PHE A 72 -32.45 -0.51 -4.06
C PHE A 72 -32.04 -1.85 -4.68
N THR A 73 -31.76 -2.84 -3.85
CA THR A 73 -31.47 -4.21 -4.28
C THR A 73 -32.56 -5.13 -3.74
N THR A 74 -33.14 -5.95 -4.60
CA THR A 74 -34.09 -6.99 -4.19
C THR A 74 -33.38 -8.09 -3.40
N ALA A 75 -34.10 -8.74 -2.49
CA ALA A 75 -33.56 -9.88 -1.77
C ALA A 75 -33.12 -10.98 -2.75
N ASN A 76 -32.08 -11.73 -2.36
CA ASN A 76 -31.61 -12.90 -3.11
C ASN A 76 -32.69 -13.99 -3.15
N ASN A 77 -32.62 -14.85 -4.16
CA ASN A 77 -33.49 -16.02 -4.22
C ASN A 77 -33.01 -17.03 -3.17
N ALA A 78 -33.90 -17.49 -2.28
CA ALA A 78 -33.57 -18.46 -1.23
C ALA A 78 -33.42 -19.90 -1.77
N GLY A 79 -32.96 -20.05 -3.01
CA GLY A 79 -33.37 -21.08 -3.96
C GLY A 79 -33.46 -22.54 -3.47
N SER A 80 -34.48 -23.24 -3.96
CA SER A 80 -34.40 -24.67 -4.33
C SER A 80 -35.65 -25.07 -5.14
N GLY A 81 -35.60 -25.01 -6.47
CA GLY A 81 -36.63 -25.56 -7.36
C GLY A 81 -36.22 -25.52 -8.83
N PRO A 82 -36.79 -26.37 -9.71
CA PRO A 82 -36.53 -26.31 -11.15
C PRO A 82 -37.02 -24.96 -11.68
N GLY A 83 -36.12 -24.15 -12.24
CA GLY A 83 -36.39 -22.77 -12.68
C GLY A 83 -36.22 -21.70 -11.59
N GLY A 84 -35.63 -22.03 -10.44
CA GLY A 84 -35.16 -21.05 -9.48
C GLY A 84 -33.71 -20.70 -9.76
N GLY A 85 -33.42 -19.42 -10.03
CA GLY A 85 -32.07 -18.92 -10.26
C GLY A 85 -31.07 -19.19 -9.11
N PRO A 86 -29.81 -18.77 -9.24
CA PRO A 86 -28.73 -19.15 -8.34
C PRO A 86 -29.07 -18.92 -6.85
N ALA A 87 -28.74 -19.87 -5.98
CA ALA A 87 -29.00 -19.76 -4.55
C ALA A 87 -28.09 -18.72 -3.86
N GLU A 88 -28.46 -18.32 -2.64
CA GLU A 88 -27.66 -17.40 -1.85
C GLU A 88 -26.26 -17.97 -1.51
N PHE A 89 -25.26 -17.09 -1.52
CA PHE A 89 -23.86 -17.41 -1.24
C PHE A 89 -23.14 -16.18 -0.67
N GLN A 90 -21.92 -16.38 -0.17
CA GLN A 90 -21.20 -15.39 0.62
C GLN A 90 -19.79 -15.15 0.11
N LYS A 91 -19.31 -13.92 0.22
CA LYS A 91 -17.88 -13.61 0.05
C LYS A 91 -17.10 -14.20 1.23
N VAL A 92 -15.87 -14.62 0.97
CA VAL A 92 -14.97 -15.21 1.96
C VAL A 92 -13.81 -14.26 2.25
N ALA A 93 -13.11 -13.80 1.21
CA ALA A 93 -11.99 -12.87 1.34
C ALA A 93 -11.88 -11.93 0.13
N PRO A 94 -11.26 -10.74 0.29
CA PRO A 94 -10.89 -10.11 1.56
C PRO A 94 -12.14 -9.65 2.32
N ILE A 95 -12.13 -9.82 3.66
CA ILE A 95 -13.20 -9.32 4.52
C ILE A 95 -13.29 -7.79 4.38
N SER A 96 -14.50 -7.25 4.52
CA SER A 96 -14.73 -5.82 4.39
C SER A 96 -13.81 -5.00 5.34
N GLY A 97 -13.03 -4.08 4.77
CA GLY A 97 -12.09 -3.21 5.49
C GLY A 97 -10.65 -3.75 5.57
N THR A 98 -10.38 -4.94 5.03
CA THR A 98 -9.03 -5.53 5.05
C THR A 98 -8.05 -4.77 4.14
N LEU A 99 -6.81 -4.62 4.61
CA LEU A 99 -5.67 -4.15 3.83
C LEU A 99 -5.08 -5.31 3.03
N VAL A 100 -4.81 -5.09 1.75
CA VAL A 100 -4.31 -6.12 0.82
C VAL A 100 -3.20 -5.58 -0.07
N GLY A 101 -2.40 -6.49 -0.64
CA GLY A 101 -1.42 -6.16 -1.69
C GLY A 101 -2.06 -5.79 -3.03
N ASN A 102 -1.23 -5.48 -4.03
CA ASN A 102 -1.64 -5.06 -5.37
C ASN A 102 -2.22 -6.20 -6.25
N THR A 103 -2.15 -7.45 -5.80
CA THR A 103 -2.76 -8.62 -6.44
C THR A 103 -3.66 -9.38 -5.44
N PRO A 104 -4.75 -8.78 -4.96
CA PRO A 104 -5.59 -9.42 -3.95
C PRO A 104 -6.30 -10.65 -4.51
N LEU A 105 -6.40 -11.72 -3.74
CA LEU A 105 -7.24 -12.86 -4.08
C LEU A 105 -8.64 -12.65 -3.52
N LEU A 106 -9.61 -12.39 -4.40
CA LEU A 106 -11.03 -12.35 -4.07
C LEU A 106 -11.56 -13.78 -4.08
N SER A 107 -12.33 -14.19 -3.06
CA SER A 107 -12.90 -15.53 -2.96
C SER A 107 -14.29 -15.53 -2.34
N TRP A 108 -15.09 -16.55 -2.68
CA TRP A 108 -16.49 -16.69 -2.26
C TRP A 108 -16.88 -18.17 -2.16
N THR A 109 -18.03 -18.45 -1.52
CA THR A 109 -18.60 -19.79 -1.45
C THR A 109 -19.38 -20.13 -2.72
N ALA A 110 -19.55 -21.43 -3.01
CA ALA A 110 -20.32 -21.85 -4.18
C ALA A 110 -21.81 -21.50 -4.02
N SER A 111 -22.42 -20.98 -5.08
CA SER A 111 -23.88 -20.82 -5.22
C SER A 111 -24.47 -22.05 -5.90
N SER A 112 -25.47 -22.68 -5.27
CA SER A 112 -26.19 -23.81 -5.87
C SER A 112 -26.99 -23.34 -7.09
N GLY A 113 -26.93 -24.09 -8.19
CA GLY A 113 -27.59 -23.74 -9.46
C GLY A 113 -26.78 -22.78 -10.34
N ALA A 114 -25.69 -22.21 -9.85
CA ALA A 114 -24.82 -21.36 -10.66
C ALA A 114 -23.95 -22.19 -11.63
N VAL A 115 -23.86 -21.74 -12.89
CA VAL A 115 -22.91 -22.27 -13.88
C VAL A 115 -21.63 -21.41 -13.97
N GLY A 116 -21.65 -20.21 -13.40
CA GLY A 116 -20.51 -19.31 -13.33
C GLY A 116 -20.75 -18.09 -12.46
N TYR A 117 -19.78 -17.17 -12.49
CA TYR A 117 -19.78 -15.94 -11.71
C TYR A 117 -19.26 -14.76 -12.54
N PHE A 118 -19.78 -13.56 -12.25
CA PHE A 118 -19.25 -12.28 -12.69
C PHE A 118 -18.64 -11.53 -11.51
N VAL A 119 -17.40 -11.09 -11.65
CA VAL A 119 -16.68 -10.32 -10.63
C VAL A 119 -16.63 -8.84 -11.03
N CYS A 120 -17.13 -7.98 -10.16
CA CYS A 120 -17.07 -6.53 -10.31
C CYS A 120 -16.15 -5.94 -9.25
N VAL A 121 -15.17 -5.14 -9.68
CA VAL A 121 -14.31 -4.33 -8.80
C VAL A 121 -14.33 -2.89 -9.32
N GLY A 122 -14.50 -1.93 -8.42
CA GLY A 122 -14.44 -0.51 -8.78
C GLY A 122 -13.84 0.37 -7.70
N ARG A 123 -13.44 1.57 -8.09
CA ARG A 123 -12.85 2.60 -7.21
C ARG A 123 -13.88 3.37 -6.38
N SER A 124 -15.16 3.17 -6.67
CA SER A 124 -16.26 3.77 -5.93
C SER A 124 -17.42 2.80 -5.84
N TRP A 125 -18.29 3.01 -4.86
CA TRP A 125 -19.45 2.18 -4.66
C TRP A 125 -20.32 2.12 -5.94
N GLY A 126 -20.68 0.92 -6.37
CA GLY A 126 -21.49 0.71 -7.58
C GLY A 126 -20.70 0.61 -8.88
N LEU A 127 -19.47 1.12 -8.96
CA LEU A 127 -18.66 1.06 -10.18
C LEU A 127 -18.01 -0.32 -10.37
N CYS A 128 -17.73 -0.67 -11.63
CA CYS A 128 -16.97 -1.86 -12.05
C CYS A 128 -15.82 -1.45 -12.99
N ASP A 129 -15.20 -0.29 -12.72
CA ASP A 129 -14.20 0.36 -13.58
C ASP A 129 -12.80 -0.29 -13.55
N VAL A 130 -12.59 -1.24 -12.63
CA VAL A 130 -11.30 -1.93 -12.44
C VAL A 130 -11.39 -3.36 -12.97
N VAL A 131 -12.40 -4.10 -12.52
CA VAL A 131 -12.78 -5.40 -13.08
C VAL A 131 -14.22 -5.26 -13.53
N ASN A 132 -14.43 -5.28 -14.84
CA ASN A 132 -15.74 -5.06 -15.44
C ASN A 132 -16.45 -6.39 -15.66
N ASN A 133 -17.12 -6.89 -14.62
CA ASN A 133 -17.91 -8.14 -14.66
C ASN A 133 -17.14 -9.31 -15.28
N ALA A 134 -15.91 -9.53 -14.84
CA ALA A 134 -15.09 -10.62 -15.36
C ALA A 134 -15.74 -11.96 -15.07
N ALA A 135 -15.97 -12.75 -16.12
CA ALA A 135 -16.58 -14.07 -16.02
C ALA A 135 -15.57 -15.12 -15.52
N THR A 136 -15.99 -15.98 -14.60
CA THR A 136 -15.21 -17.11 -14.12
C THR A 136 -16.11 -18.26 -13.68
N ALA A 137 -15.69 -19.50 -13.91
CA ALA A 137 -16.32 -20.68 -13.32
C ALA A 137 -15.71 -21.05 -11.95
N GLY A 138 -14.59 -20.41 -11.58
CA GLY A 138 -13.93 -20.62 -10.30
C GLY A 138 -14.63 -19.91 -9.14
N LEU A 139 -14.19 -20.23 -7.93
CA LEU A 139 -14.65 -19.61 -6.68
C LEU A 139 -13.71 -18.50 -6.19
N SER A 140 -12.83 -18.03 -7.07
CA SER A 140 -11.90 -16.96 -6.79
C SER A 140 -11.51 -16.19 -8.06
N HIS A 141 -11.01 -14.98 -7.84
CA HIS A 141 -10.48 -14.10 -8.88
C HIS A 141 -9.38 -13.22 -8.30
N ALA A 142 -8.28 -13.05 -9.04
CA ALA A 142 -7.16 -12.21 -8.65
C ALA A 142 -6.99 -11.06 -9.66
N PRO A 143 -7.49 -9.84 -9.34
CA PRO A 143 -7.18 -8.66 -10.13
C PRO A 143 -5.67 -8.38 -10.08
N ASN A 144 -5.07 -8.10 -11.23
CA ASN A 144 -3.63 -7.88 -11.34
C ASN A 144 -3.28 -6.38 -11.24
N GLY A 145 -2.23 -6.06 -10.49
CA GLY A 145 -1.56 -4.77 -10.54
C GLY A 145 -2.40 -3.58 -10.11
N LEU A 146 -3.22 -3.74 -9.07
CA LEU A 146 -4.03 -2.65 -8.53
C LEU A 146 -3.15 -1.56 -7.92
N ALA A 147 -3.41 -0.31 -8.28
CA ALA A 147 -2.78 0.84 -7.63
C ALA A 147 -3.31 0.99 -6.19
N PRO A 148 -2.56 1.62 -5.26
CA PRO A 148 -3.04 1.91 -3.94
C PRO A 148 -4.35 2.71 -3.94
N GLY A 149 -5.24 2.37 -3.03
CA GLY A 149 -6.54 3.02 -2.89
C GLY A 149 -7.60 2.09 -2.31
N THR A 150 -8.78 2.67 -2.04
CA THR A 150 -9.94 1.91 -1.59
C THR A 150 -10.71 1.39 -2.80
N TYR A 151 -11.06 0.10 -2.76
CA TYR A 151 -11.83 -0.57 -3.80
C TYR A 151 -13.06 -1.21 -3.19
N TRP A 152 -14.11 -1.28 -4.01
CA TRP A 152 -15.37 -1.94 -3.69
C TRP A 152 -15.56 -3.09 -4.65
N TRP A 153 -15.94 -4.25 -4.13
CA TRP A 153 -16.14 -5.43 -4.96
C TRP A 153 -17.44 -6.15 -4.66
N GLN A 154 -17.89 -6.85 -5.70
CA GLN A 154 -19.03 -7.75 -5.63
C GLN A 154 -18.81 -8.92 -6.57
N VAL A 155 -19.42 -10.05 -6.22
CA VAL A 155 -19.53 -11.21 -7.08
C VAL A 155 -21.00 -11.57 -7.28
N THR A 156 -21.35 -11.91 -8.52
CA THR A 156 -22.70 -12.26 -8.94
C THR A 156 -22.66 -13.66 -9.53
N ALA A 157 -23.38 -14.61 -8.94
CA ALA A 157 -23.59 -15.93 -9.51
C ALA A 157 -24.56 -15.83 -10.69
N VAL A 158 -24.37 -16.66 -11.72
CA VAL A 158 -25.24 -16.76 -12.90
C VAL A 158 -25.51 -18.23 -13.23
N ASP A 159 -26.73 -18.57 -13.62
CA ASP A 159 -27.12 -19.90 -14.09
C ASP A 159 -27.13 -20.02 -15.62
N ALA A 160 -27.61 -21.15 -16.15
CA ALA A 160 -27.64 -21.40 -17.59
C ALA A 160 -28.69 -20.54 -18.31
N GLU A 161 -29.74 -20.15 -17.61
CA GLU A 161 -30.86 -19.35 -18.09
C GLU A 161 -30.56 -17.84 -18.05
N GLY A 162 -29.50 -17.44 -17.34
CA GLY A 162 -29.04 -16.06 -17.21
C GLY A 162 -29.58 -15.33 -15.98
N ASP A 163 -30.24 -16.04 -15.07
CA ASP A 163 -30.66 -15.48 -13.80
C ASP A 163 -29.45 -15.28 -12.89
N THR A 164 -29.51 -14.22 -12.08
CA THR A 164 -28.37 -13.78 -11.29
C THR A 164 -28.70 -13.58 -9.82
N THR A 165 -27.75 -13.92 -8.96
CA THR A 165 -27.83 -13.66 -7.51
C THR A 165 -26.52 -13.04 -7.04
N GLN A 166 -26.59 -12.00 -6.20
CA GLN A 166 -25.39 -11.34 -5.66
C GLN A 166 -24.99 -11.93 -4.31
N ALA A 167 -23.68 -12.04 -4.06
CA ALA A 167 -23.20 -12.46 -2.75
C ALA A 167 -23.60 -11.47 -1.64
N ASP A 168 -23.84 -12.01 -0.43
CA ASP A 168 -24.13 -11.27 0.80
C ASP A 168 -25.33 -10.31 0.67
N GLY A 169 -26.41 -10.76 0.02
CA GLY A 169 -27.61 -9.95 -0.15
C GLY A 169 -27.42 -8.70 -1.02
N GLY A 170 -26.38 -8.67 -1.87
CA GLY A 170 -26.02 -7.49 -2.64
C GLY A 170 -25.11 -6.50 -1.91
N THR A 171 -24.73 -6.78 -0.67
CA THR A 171 -23.82 -5.93 0.10
C THR A 171 -22.42 -5.97 -0.51
N ARG A 172 -21.93 -4.82 -1.00
CA ARG A 172 -20.55 -4.68 -1.49
C ARG A 172 -19.57 -4.64 -0.32
N TRP A 173 -18.48 -5.38 -0.44
CA TRP A 173 -17.38 -5.31 0.52
C TRP A 173 -16.31 -4.36 0.02
N GLN A 174 -15.64 -3.68 0.96
CA GLN A 174 -14.51 -2.81 0.66
C GLN A 174 -13.19 -3.50 1.01
N PHE A 175 -12.13 -3.21 0.26
CA PHE A 175 -10.76 -3.50 0.67
C PHE A 175 -9.87 -2.32 0.29
N ILE A 176 -8.74 -2.22 0.97
CA ILE A 176 -7.79 -1.13 0.74
C ILE A 176 -6.52 -1.76 0.18
N VAL A 177 -6.22 -1.44 -1.08
CA VAL A 177 -4.94 -1.76 -1.68
C VAL A 177 -3.95 -0.75 -1.14
N VAL A 178 -2.88 -1.25 -0.56
CA VAL A 178 -1.71 -0.43 -0.26
C VAL A 178 -0.54 -0.91 -1.09
N ASN A 179 0.45 -0.05 -1.27
CA ASN A 179 1.73 -0.52 -1.76
C ASN A 179 2.25 -1.55 -0.74
N ASN A 180 2.55 -2.75 -1.23
CA ASN A 180 3.48 -3.67 -0.59
C ASN A 180 3.00 -4.36 0.73
N LEU A 181 1.90 -5.12 0.68
CA LEU A 181 1.45 -5.98 1.80
C LEU A 181 1.21 -7.45 1.43
N LEU A 182 2.12 -8.13 0.72
CA LEU A 182 2.16 -9.61 0.71
C LEU A 182 3.60 -10.16 0.62
N GLY A 183 4.45 -9.63 1.49
CA GLY A 183 5.79 -10.12 1.79
C GLY A 183 6.29 -9.23 2.92
N GLY A 184 7.07 -9.76 3.86
CA GLY A 184 7.81 -8.84 4.71
C GLY A 184 8.72 -8.02 3.79
N SER A 185 8.50 -6.71 3.68
CA SER A 185 9.31 -5.84 2.83
C SER A 185 9.99 -4.80 3.70
N LEU A 186 11.31 -4.77 3.65
CA LEU A 186 12.07 -3.67 4.23
C LEU A 186 11.71 -2.40 3.48
N ASP A 187 11.39 -1.35 4.22
CA ASP A 187 11.13 -0.04 3.65
C ASP A 187 12.44 0.51 3.05
N ASN A 188 12.40 0.77 1.74
CA ASN A 188 13.52 1.35 0.99
C ASN A 188 13.86 2.77 1.49
N VAL A 189 12.87 3.54 1.97
CA VAL A 189 13.07 4.94 2.36
C VAL A 189 13.70 5.04 3.76
N ASP A 190 13.12 4.38 4.76
CA ASP A 190 13.59 4.52 6.15
C ASP A 190 14.75 3.58 6.51
N THR A 191 14.96 2.50 5.74
CA THR A 191 16.13 1.63 5.92
C THR A 191 17.40 2.35 5.46
N ARG A 192 18.30 2.62 6.41
CA ARG A 192 19.46 3.50 6.19
C ARG A 192 20.66 3.11 7.04
N LYS A 193 21.80 3.70 6.72
CA LYS A 193 23.02 3.61 7.52
C LYS A 193 23.53 5.02 7.80
N GLU A 194 23.85 5.28 9.04
CA GLU A 194 24.33 6.57 9.53
C GLU A 194 25.68 6.38 10.21
N VAL A 195 26.50 7.43 10.27
CA VAL A 195 27.78 7.40 10.98
C VAL A 195 27.88 8.55 11.96
N THR A 196 28.49 8.32 13.11
CA THR A 196 28.83 9.37 14.07
C THR A 196 30.15 9.05 14.75
N PRO A 197 31.07 10.03 14.87
CA PRO A 197 31.05 11.35 14.23
C PRO A 197 31.48 11.29 12.75
N THR A 198 31.12 12.31 11.96
CA THR A 198 31.48 12.45 10.52
C THR A 198 32.83 13.16 10.31
N GLN A 199 33.47 13.65 11.38
CA GLN A 199 34.80 14.25 11.35
C GLN A 199 35.63 13.70 12.50
N VAL A 200 36.80 13.15 12.16
CA VAL A 200 37.66 12.40 13.08
C VAL A 200 39.14 12.55 12.74
N ARG A 201 40.00 12.07 13.63
CA ARG A 201 41.43 11.90 13.41
C ARG A 201 41.79 10.43 13.30
N ILE A 202 42.99 10.17 12.82
CA ILE A 202 43.59 8.83 12.85
C ILE A 202 43.64 8.35 14.30
N GLY A 203 43.14 7.14 14.54
CA GLY A 203 43.05 6.51 15.85
C GLY A 203 41.70 6.69 16.55
N ASP A 204 40.86 7.62 16.09
CA ASP A 204 39.54 7.85 16.67
C ASP A 204 38.56 6.72 16.29
N LEU A 205 37.50 6.61 17.09
CA LEU A 205 36.41 5.67 16.85
C LEU A 205 35.27 6.34 16.10
N VAL A 206 34.68 5.60 15.17
CA VAL A 206 33.42 5.92 14.52
C VAL A 206 32.41 4.80 14.78
N THR A 207 31.16 5.18 14.99
CA THR A 207 30.05 4.24 15.12
C THR A 207 29.12 4.39 13.92
N TYR A 208 28.94 3.29 13.19
CA TYR A 208 27.93 3.16 12.16
C TYR A 208 26.66 2.56 12.76
N THR A 209 25.52 3.19 12.51
CA THR A 209 24.20 2.71 12.93
C THR A 209 23.42 2.32 11.67
N ILE A 210 23.04 1.04 11.57
CA ILE A 210 22.19 0.52 10.50
C ILE A 210 20.79 0.40 11.07
N VAL A 211 19.84 1.14 10.50
CA VAL A 211 18.43 1.07 10.87
C VAL A 211 17.69 0.31 9.78
N LEU A 212 17.12 -0.83 10.15
CA LEU A 212 16.23 -1.61 9.31
C LEU A 212 14.79 -1.22 9.65
N SER A 213 14.02 -0.76 8.67
CA SER A 213 12.61 -0.38 8.85
C SER A 213 11.70 -1.34 8.12
N ASN A 214 10.65 -1.82 8.78
CA ASN A 214 9.61 -2.66 8.18
C ASN A 214 8.27 -1.95 8.31
N SER A 215 7.83 -1.31 7.22
CA SER A 215 6.51 -0.68 7.15
C SER A 215 5.39 -1.69 6.82
N GLY A 216 5.73 -2.97 6.62
CA GLY A 216 4.82 -4.05 6.29
C GLY A 216 4.08 -4.63 7.49
N GLY A 217 3.00 -5.36 7.21
CA GLY A 217 2.10 -5.97 8.21
C GLY A 217 2.57 -7.32 8.76
N MET A 218 3.68 -7.86 8.27
CA MET A 218 4.30 -9.09 8.75
C MET A 218 5.76 -8.84 9.10
N SER A 219 6.31 -9.59 10.05
CA SER A 219 7.73 -9.53 10.38
C SER A 219 8.61 -9.99 9.22
N VAL A 220 9.76 -9.33 9.04
CA VAL A 220 10.79 -9.67 8.07
C VAL A 220 11.97 -10.31 8.79
N THR A 221 12.60 -11.32 8.17
CA THR A 221 13.96 -11.72 8.52
C THR A 221 14.92 -11.38 7.38
N VAL A 222 16.05 -10.76 7.71
CA VAL A 222 17.08 -10.37 6.72
C VAL A 222 18.48 -10.79 7.14
N ARG A 223 19.35 -10.93 6.15
CA ARG A 223 20.80 -10.99 6.29
C ARG A 223 21.36 -9.59 6.12
N VAL A 224 22.21 -9.15 7.04
CA VAL A 224 22.95 -7.89 6.92
C VAL A 224 24.44 -8.20 6.83
N SER A 225 25.11 -7.62 5.83
CA SER A 225 26.53 -7.80 5.58
C SER A 225 27.20 -6.44 5.34
N ASP A 226 28.23 -6.15 6.12
CA ASP A 226 28.98 -4.88 6.07
C ASP A 226 30.46 -5.17 5.95
N THR A 227 31.14 -4.66 4.94
CA THR A 227 32.58 -4.87 4.74
C THR A 227 33.32 -3.57 4.95
N LEU A 228 34.02 -3.47 6.08
CA LEU A 228 34.82 -2.29 6.39
C LEU A 228 35.96 -2.11 5.39
N VAL A 229 36.10 -0.89 4.86
CA VAL A 229 37.25 -0.51 4.03
C VAL A 229 38.56 -0.56 4.83
N THR A 230 39.70 -0.73 4.16
CA THR A 230 41.03 -0.89 4.81
C THR A 230 41.48 0.31 5.64
N ALA A 231 40.82 1.45 5.51
CA ALA A 231 40.98 2.63 6.36
C ALA A 231 40.38 2.46 7.77
N LEU A 232 39.61 1.40 8.00
CA LEU A 232 38.92 1.11 9.26
C LEU A 232 39.33 -0.26 9.81
N THR A 233 39.51 -0.36 11.13
CA THR A 233 39.64 -1.63 11.86
C THR A 233 38.38 -1.84 12.69
N LEU A 234 37.78 -3.03 12.63
CA LEU A 234 36.65 -3.35 13.50
C LEU A 234 37.06 -3.37 14.97
N VAL A 235 36.33 -2.65 15.83
CA VAL A 235 36.46 -2.74 17.29
C VAL A 235 35.37 -3.64 17.86
N GLY A 236 34.15 -3.56 17.33
CA GLY A 236 33.06 -4.47 17.70
C GLY A 236 31.74 -4.08 17.03
N ALA A 237 30.73 -4.93 17.16
CA ALA A 237 29.41 -4.70 16.63
C ALA A 237 28.33 -5.28 17.56
N THR A 238 27.11 -4.75 17.50
CA THR A 238 25.97 -5.25 18.30
C THR A 238 24.66 -5.25 17.49
N PRO A 239 23.70 -6.14 17.79
CA PRO A 239 23.77 -7.31 18.66
C PRO A 239 24.72 -8.39 18.10
N GLY A 240 24.81 -9.58 18.72
CA GLY A 240 25.79 -10.62 18.36
C GLY A 240 25.92 -10.85 16.84
N TYR A 241 27.16 -10.96 16.37
CA TYR A 241 27.53 -10.96 14.95
C TYR A 241 28.53 -12.07 14.62
N ALA A 242 28.59 -12.45 13.35
CA ALA A 242 29.67 -13.25 12.79
C ALA A 242 30.67 -12.33 12.07
N GLN A 243 31.96 -12.65 12.14
CA GLN A 243 33.01 -11.88 11.47
C GLN A 243 33.91 -12.78 10.63
N SER A 244 34.25 -12.31 9.43
CA SER A 244 35.31 -12.88 8.60
C SER A 244 36.14 -11.76 7.98
N GLY A 245 37.39 -11.61 8.42
CA GLY A 245 38.23 -10.47 8.05
C GLY A 245 37.59 -9.14 8.47
N GLN A 246 37.40 -8.24 7.50
CA GLN A 246 36.76 -6.92 7.68
C GLN A 246 35.22 -6.96 7.54
N THR A 247 34.66 -8.13 7.24
CA THR A 247 33.22 -8.27 7.00
C THR A 247 32.50 -8.71 8.26
N VAL A 248 31.51 -7.92 8.67
CA VAL A 248 30.56 -8.19 9.75
C VAL A 248 29.25 -8.68 9.15
N VAL A 249 28.70 -9.75 9.72
CA VAL A 249 27.47 -10.37 9.25
C VAL A 249 26.50 -10.62 10.40
N TRP A 250 25.25 -10.25 10.20
CA TRP A 250 24.12 -10.70 11.01
C TRP A 250 23.20 -11.58 10.17
N GLU A 251 23.00 -12.81 10.63
CA GLU A 251 22.06 -13.75 10.02
C GLU A 251 20.71 -13.64 10.74
N ASN A 252 19.61 -13.80 10.00
CA ASN A 252 18.25 -13.88 10.54
C ASN A 252 17.82 -12.69 11.44
N VAL A 253 18.20 -11.46 11.07
CA VAL A 253 17.77 -10.26 11.81
C VAL A 253 16.27 -10.07 11.64
N LEU A 254 15.53 -10.17 12.76
CA LEU A 254 14.09 -9.96 12.78
C LEU A 254 13.76 -8.46 12.83
N VAL A 255 12.89 -8.02 11.92
CA VAL A 255 12.27 -6.69 11.94
C VAL A 255 10.76 -6.88 12.05
N PRO A 256 10.16 -6.63 13.24
CA PRO A 256 8.73 -6.80 13.44
C PRO A 256 7.89 -5.94 12.49
N ALA A 257 6.63 -6.33 12.27
CA ALA A 257 5.68 -5.58 11.46
C ALA A 257 5.52 -4.14 11.99
N GLY A 258 5.55 -3.16 11.09
CA GLY A 258 5.39 -1.73 11.42
C GLY A 258 6.46 -1.16 12.36
N SER A 259 7.65 -1.76 12.43
CA SER A 259 8.69 -1.43 13.42
C SER A 259 10.09 -1.36 12.81
N THR A 260 11.06 -0.95 13.63
CA THR A 260 12.47 -0.82 13.26
C THR A 260 13.38 -1.66 14.15
N THR A 261 14.44 -2.22 13.57
CA THR A 261 15.54 -2.89 14.29
C THR A 261 16.86 -2.19 13.96
N ALA A 262 17.68 -1.90 14.97
CA ALA A 262 18.96 -1.22 14.80
C ALA A 262 20.15 -2.16 15.07
N LEU A 263 21.19 -2.04 14.24
CA LEU A 263 22.49 -2.70 14.39
C LEU A 263 23.57 -1.63 14.47
N THR A 264 24.65 -1.88 15.20
CA THR A 264 25.77 -0.93 15.32
C THR A 264 27.11 -1.59 15.04
N ILE A 265 28.02 -0.84 14.42
CA ILE A 265 29.43 -1.21 14.19
C ILE A 265 30.29 -0.08 14.73
N THR A 266 31.19 -0.39 15.66
CA THR A 266 32.24 0.53 16.10
C THR A 266 33.55 0.14 15.43
N ALA A 267 34.16 1.09 14.72
CA ALA A 267 35.42 0.91 14.02
C ALA A 267 36.41 2.02 14.37
N GLN A 268 37.69 1.68 14.35
CA GLN A 268 38.79 2.63 14.55
C GLN A 268 39.34 3.08 13.20
N VAL A 269 39.58 4.38 13.03
CA VAL A 269 40.21 4.93 11.82
C VAL A 269 41.72 4.71 11.87
N ASN A 270 42.28 4.10 10.83
CA ASN A 270 43.70 3.76 10.77
C ASN A 270 44.48 4.71 9.85
N THR A 271 45.81 4.62 9.91
CA THR A 271 46.76 5.40 9.09
C THR A 271 46.53 5.27 7.58
N ASN A 272 45.92 4.19 7.09
CA ASN A 272 45.56 4.02 5.69
C ASN A 272 44.63 5.12 5.16
N ALA A 273 43.85 5.78 6.03
CA ALA A 273 43.02 6.93 5.65
C ALA A 273 43.84 8.15 5.19
N LEU A 274 45.16 8.20 5.41
CA LEU A 274 46.00 9.28 4.87
C LEU A 274 46.10 9.25 3.33
N SER A 275 45.84 8.09 2.71
CA SER A 275 45.80 7.96 1.25
C SER A 275 44.54 8.58 0.63
N ASN A 276 43.45 8.64 1.40
CA ASN A 276 42.20 9.29 1.03
C ASN A 276 41.53 9.84 2.30
N PRO A 277 41.52 11.17 2.52
CA PRO A 277 41.00 11.78 3.74
C PRO A 277 39.48 11.67 3.88
N THR A 278 38.80 10.96 2.98
CA THR A 278 37.38 10.62 3.07
C THR A 278 37.23 9.10 3.13
N VAL A 279 36.51 8.62 4.15
CA VAL A 279 36.25 7.20 4.39
C VAL A 279 34.76 6.94 4.19
N ASN A 280 34.42 6.11 3.22
CA ASN A 280 33.06 5.67 2.96
C ASN A 280 32.86 4.24 3.46
N ASN A 281 31.64 3.91 3.87
CA ASN A 281 31.30 2.55 4.25
C ASN A 281 29.85 2.18 3.89
N GLY A 282 29.69 1.14 3.09
CA GLY A 282 28.39 0.63 2.64
C GLY A 282 27.94 -0.62 3.40
N VAL A 283 26.64 -0.90 3.40
CA VAL A 283 26.03 -2.14 3.91
C VAL A 283 25.16 -2.75 2.84
N VAL A 284 25.17 -4.09 2.78
CA VAL A 284 24.31 -4.89 1.90
C VAL A 284 23.31 -5.66 2.77
N ILE A 285 22.03 -5.56 2.43
CA ILE A 285 20.92 -6.17 3.14
C ILE A 285 20.17 -7.08 2.17
N SER A 286 20.00 -8.35 2.54
CA SER A 286 19.31 -9.35 1.71
C SER A 286 18.15 -9.95 2.48
N SER A 287 16.94 -9.89 1.93
CA SER A 287 15.78 -10.61 2.46
C SER A 287 15.88 -12.11 2.13
N TYR A 288 15.40 -12.96 3.04
CA TYR A 288 15.36 -14.42 2.78
C TYR A 288 14.03 -14.87 2.12
N ALA A 289 13.00 -14.02 2.11
CA ALA A 289 11.61 -14.45 1.95
C ALA A 289 10.96 -14.14 0.59
N ASP A 290 11.54 -13.27 -0.23
CA ASP A 290 10.86 -12.70 -1.41
C ASP A 290 11.67 -12.73 -2.72
N GLY A 291 12.94 -13.13 -2.69
CA GLY A 291 13.78 -13.17 -3.90
C GLY A 291 14.07 -11.78 -4.49
N GLU A 292 13.81 -10.72 -3.73
CA GLU A 292 14.14 -9.34 -4.11
C GLU A 292 15.67 -9.15 -4.18
N PRO A 293 16.16 -8.24 -5.04
CA PRO A 293 17.56 -7.92 -5.09
C PRO A 293 18.04 -7.31 -3.76
N PRO A 294 19.30 -7.51 -3.37
CA PRO A 294 19.84 -6.92 -2.14
C PRO A 294 19.73 -5.39 -2.12
N LEU A 295 19.32 -4.83 -0.99
CA LEU A 295 19.39 -3.39 -0.75
C LEU A 295 20.83 -3.00 -0.37
N VAL A 296 21.31 -1.91 -0.95
CA VAL A 296 22.63 -1.34 -0.62
C VAL A 296 22.43 0.06 -0.04
N ARG A 297 23.09 0.32 1.09
CA ARG A 297 23.06 1.63 1.77
C ARG A 297 24.45 2.10 2.12
N ASP A 298 24.73 3.35 1.80
CA ASP A 298 25.96 4.02 2.19
C ASP A 298 25.68 4.98 3.34
N ALA A 299 26.62 5.04 4.28
CA ALA A 299 26.65 6.13 5.25
C ALA A 299 27.26 7.38 4.62
N ASP A 300 26.99 8.54 5.23
CA ASP A 300 27.72 9.76 4.90
C ASP A 300 29.24 9.57 5.03
N PRO A 301 30.06 10.22 4.18
CA PRO A 301 31.51 10.12 4.27
C PRO A 301 32.04 10.64 5.60
N VAL A 302 33.00 9.90 6.18
CA VAL A 302 33.78 10.34 7.33
C VAL A 302 35.01 11.11 6.85
N ASN A 303 35.13 12.37 7.25
CA ASN A 303 36.29 13.21 6.96
C ASN A 303 37.39 13.02 8.01
N VAL A 304 38.59 12.69 7.55
CA VAL A 304 39.76 12.42 8.40
C VAL A 304 40.71 13.60 8.38
N GLU A 305 40.87 14.26 9.52
CA GLU A 305 41.80 15.37 9.68
C GLU A 305 43.25 14.87 9.64
N VAL A 306 44.02 15.38 8.68
CA VAL A 306 45.47 15.20 8.65
C VAL A 306 46.09 16.24 9.57
N TYR A 307 46.81 15.81 10.62
CA TYR A 307 47.54 16.72 11.48
C TYR A 307 48.59 17.48 10.66
N ARG A 308 48.42 18.79 10.45
CA ARG A 308 49.55 19.66 10.11
C ARG A 308 50.29 19.91 11.41
N ALA A 309 51.37 19.18 11.67
CA ALA A 309 52.30 19.59 12.72
C ALA A 309 52.77 21.01 12.38
N PHE A 310 52.41 22.00 13.18
CA PHE A 310 53.11 23.27 13.19
C PHE A 310 54.56 22.95 13.55
N LEU A 311 55.47 23.01 12.59
CA LEU A 311 56.89 23.12 12.88
C LEU A 311 57.08 24.53 13.45
N PRO A 312 57.33 24.71 14.76
CA PRO A 312 57.78 26.01 15.23
C PRO A 312 59.08 26.33 14.50
N ILE A 313 59.11 27.44 13.76
CA ILE A 313 60.36 27.98 13.22
C ILE A 313 61.18 28.40 14.44
N VAL A 314 62.12 27.56 14.87
CA VAL A 314 63.17 27.99 15.79
C VAL A 314 64.09 28.89 14.97
N GLN A 315 63.88 30.21 15.04
CA GLN A 315 64.87 31.17 14.58
C GLN A 315 66.12 31.00 15.45
N LYS A 316 67.16 30.38 14.88
CA LYS A 316 68.49 30.33 15.48
C LYS A 316 68.96 31.79 15.66
N PRO A 317 69.35 32.23 16.87
CA PRO A 317 69.89 33.58 17.03
C PRO A 317 71.15 33.72 16.17
N LEU A 318 71.26 34.83 15.43
CA LEU A 318 72.48 35.17 14.70
C LEU A 318 73.64 35.20 15.69
N SER A 319 74.66 34.38 15.44
CA SER A 319 75.93 34.49 16.14
C SER A 319 76.57 35.82 15.78
N ALA A 320 76.71 36.72 16.77
CA ALA A 320 77.47 37.94 16.61
C ALA A 320 78.95 37.58 16.43
N ALA A 321 79.42 37.60 15.19
CA ALA A 321 80.85 37.52 14.89
C ALA A 321 81.51 38.83 15.35
N PHE A 322 82.29 38.77 16.43
CA PHE A 322 83.21 39.83 16.81
C PHE A 322 84.31 39.94 15.75
N LEU A 323 84.35 41.06 15.03
CA LEU A 323 85.49 41.46 14.20
C LEU A 323 86.47 42.26 15.07
N PRO A 324 87.74 41.86 15.21
CA PRO A 324 88.74 42.67 15.88
C PRO A 324 89.13 43.85 14.99
N VAL A 325 88.93 45.07 15.48
CA VAL A 325 89.45 46.29 14.85
C VAL A 325 90.95 46.34 15.11
N VAL A 326 91.74 46.20 14.05
CA VAL A 326 93.19 46.46 14.05
C VAL A 326 93.38 47.92 13.64
N ILE A 327 93.77 48.78 14.58
CA ILE A 327 94.31 50.11 14.28
C ILE A 327 95.83 49.97 14.24
N ARG A 328 96.43 50.28 13.09
CA ARG A 328 97.88 50.44 12.90
C ARG A 328 98.20 51.94 12.78
N PRO A 329 99.44 52.34 13.13
CA PRO A 329 99.76 53.53 13.91
C PRO A 329 99.60 54.87 13.19
#